data_AF-X0VBE3-F1
#
_entry.id   AF-X0VBE3-F1
#
_cell.length_a   1.000
_cell.length_b   1.000
_cell.length_c   1.000
_cell.angle_alpha   90.00
_cell.angle_beta   90.00
_cell.angle_gamma   90.00
#
_symmetry.space_group_name_H-M   'P 1'
#
loop_
_entity.id
_entity.type
_entity.pdbx_description
1 polymer ?
#
loop_
_entity_poly.entity_id
_entity_poly.type
_entity_poly.pdbx_seq_one_letter_code
_entity_poly.pdbx_strand_id
1 'polypeptide(L)'
;NHCWICGKEASRLEAHEFWEYDDKKNIQKIKAIHHLCSTCHKIKHIGLWCYTLRGKALLKKLRLTKEDLIDHFCKVNNCSIKDFEIHEQESFKIYRKRSKYKWKQDFGKYEYIKDNLQRINKKLI
;
A
#
# COMPACT_ATOMS: atom_id res chain seq x y z
N ASN A 1 15.00 -8.68 -10.00
CA ASN A 1 14.55 -8.03 -8.74
C ASN A 1 14.15 -6.59 -8.99
N HIS A 2 12.99 -6.35 -9.59
CA HIS A 2 12.56 -5.00 -10.00
C HIS A 2 11.27 -4.59 -9.29
N CYS A 3 11.12 -3.33 -8.94
CA CYS A 3 9.84 -2.82 -8.43
C CYS A 3 8.75 -2.99 -9.50
N TRP A 4 7.59 -3.56 -9.14
CA TRP A 4 6.47 -3.72 -10.07
C TRP A 4 5.91 -2.37 -10.56
N ILE A 5 6.03 -1.31 -9.76
CA ILE A 5 5.47 0.01 -10.08
C ILE A 5 6.45 0.85 -10.91
N CYS A 6 7.70 1.02 -10.44
CA CYS A 6 8.64 1.96 -11.04
C CYS A 6 9.78 1.30 -11.83
N GLY A 7 9.81 -0.02 -11.92
CA GLY A 7 10.86 -0.77 -12.61
C GLY A 7 12.24 -0.74 -11.94
N LYS A 8 12.45 0.07 -10.90
CA LYS A 8 13.75 0.20 -10.22
C LYS A 8 14.24 -1.15 -9.69
N GLU A 9 15.48 -1.50 -10.03
CA GLU A 9 16.18 -2.62 -9.42
C GLU A 9 16.50 -2.32 -7.94
N ALA A 10 16.28 -3.30 -7.07
CA ALA A 10 16.59 -3.17 -5.66
C ALA A 10 17.03 -4.52 -5.07
N SER A 11 18.02 -4.47 -4.18
CA SER A 11 18.48 -5.63 -3.41
C SER A 11 17.43 -6.13 -2.41
N ARG A 12 16.52 -5.25 -1.97
CA ARG A 12 15.40 -5.57 -1.09
C ARG A 12 14.11 -5.01 -1.66
N LEU A 13 13.11 -5.87 -1.79
CA LEU A 13 11.75 -5.51 -2.18
C LEU A 13 10.77 -5.91 -1.07
N GLU A 14 9.66 -5.19 -1.00
CA GLU A 14 8.62 -5.31 0.02
C GLU A 14 7.33 -5.82 -0.65
N ALA A 15 6.75 -6.91 -0.14
CA ALA A 15 5.50 -7.44 -0.69
C ALA A 15 4.33 -6.49 -0.39
N HIS A 16 3.50 -6.23 -1.40
CA HIS A 16 2.34 -5.36 -1.28
C HIS A 16 1.13 -5.98 -1.98
N GLU A 17 0.00 -5.98 -1.30
CA GLU A 17 -1.27 -6.51 -1.76
C GLU A 17 -2.03 -5.48 -2.62
N PHE A 18 -2.54 -5.90 -3.75
CA PHE A 18 -3.35 -5.09 -4.65
C PHE A 18 -4.80 -5.55 -4.54
N TRP A 19 -5.68 -4.63 -4.15
CA TRP A 19 -7.06 -4.91 -3.80
C TRP A 19 -8.04 -4.24 -4.77
N GLU A 20 -9.09 -4.97 -5.15
CA GLU A 20 -10.31 -4.44 -5.75
C GLU A 20 -11.39 -4.29 -4.68
N TYR A 21 -12.26 -3.28 -4.82
CA TYR A 21 -13.30 -2.97 -3.86
C TYR A 21 -14.67 -2.91 -4.55
N ASP A 22 -15.61 -3.74 -4.10
CA ASP A 22 -17.04 -3.59 -4.37
C ASP A 22 -17.67 -2.82 -3.19
N ASP A 23 -17.78 -1.50 -3.35
CA ASP A 23 -18.32 -0.59 -2.32
C ASP A 23 -19.82 -0.82 -2.03
N LYS A 24 -20.57 -1.50 -2.91
CA LYS A 24 -22.00 -1.78 -2.70
C LYS A 24 -22.18 -3.02 -1.83
N LYS A 25 -21.37 -4.06 -2.08
CA LYS A 25 -21.42 -5.32 -1.34
C LYS A 25 -20.44 -5.38 -0.16
N ASN A 26 -19.62 -4.36 0.01
CA ASN A 26 -18.51 -4.31 0.97
C ASN A 26 -17.57 -5.52 0.82
N ILE A 27 -17.20 -5.87 -0.41
CA ILE A 27 -16.24 -6.94 -0.70
C ILE A 27 -14.90 -6.33 -1.09
N GLN A 28 -13.84 -6.74 -0.39
CA GLN A 28 -12.47 -6.39 -0.68
C GLN A 28 -11.77 -7.63 -1.24
N LYS A 29 -11.42 -7.62 -2.52
CA LYS A 29 -10.88 -8.78 -3.23
C LYS A 29 -9.39 -8.61 -3.54
N ILE A 30 -8.55 -9.56 -3.15
CA ILE A 30 -7.14 -9.52 -3.51
C ILE A 30 -6.98 -9.90 -4.99
N LYS A 31 -6.27 -9.08 -5.75
CA LYS A 31 -6.01 -9.29 -7.17
C LYS A 31 -4.60 -9.80 -7.42
N ALA A 32 -3.65 -9.19 -6.74
CA ALA A 32 -2.25 -9.55 -6.86
C ALA A 32 -1.48 -9.24 -5.59
N ILE A 33 -0.32 -9.90 -5.45
CA ILE A 33 0.71 -9.52 -4.50
C ILE A 33 1.94 -9.24 -5.35
N HIS A 34 2.44 -8.00 -5.30
CA HIS A 34 3.63 -7.61 -6.04
C HIS A 34 4.71 -7.09 -5.10
N HIS A 35 5.95 -7.24 -5.53
CA HIS A 35 7.10 -6.72 -4.81
C HIS A 35 7.37 -5.25 -5.22
N LEU A 36 7.48 -4.36 -4.24
CA LEU A 36 7.70 -2.94 -4.44
C LEU A 36 9.05 -2.53 -3.86
N CYS A 37 9.70 -1.53 -4.48
CA CYS A 37 10.81 -0.87 -3.81
C CYS A 37 10.31 -0.09 -2.60
N SER A 38 11.23 0.20 -1.68
CA SER A 38 10.91 0.83 -0.41
C SER A 38 10.23 2.21 -0.54
N THR A 39 10.52 2.97 -1.61
CA THR A 39 9.86 4.27 -1.89
C THR A 39 8.43 4.08 -2.40
N CYS A 40 8.21 3.20 -3.39
CA CYS A 40 6.85 2.89 -3.85
C CYS A 40 5.97 2.33 -2.74
N HIS A 41 6.52 1.47 -1.87
CA HIS A 41 5.79 0.93 -0.73
C HIS A 41 5.40 2.01 0.28
N LYS A 42 6.29 2.95 0.59
CA LYS A 42 5.98 4.13 1.42
C LYS A 42 4.86 4.97 0.84
N ILE A 43 4.86 5.19 -0.48
CA ILE A 43 3.81 5.95 -1.16
C ILE A 43 2.45 5.23 -1.07
N LYS A 44 2.42 3.90 -1.21
CA LYS A 44 1.18 3.14 -0.97
C LYS A 44 0.67 3.26 0.46
N HIS A 45 1.57 3.45 1.43
CA HIS A 45 1.25 3.70 2.83
C HIS A 45 1.50 5.15 3.27
N ILE A 46 1.28 6.13 2.38
CA ILE A 46 1.62 7.53 2.65
C ILE A 46 0.92 8.11 3.89
N GLY A 47 -0.31 7.65 4.17
CA GLY A 47 -1.05 7.96 5.40
C GLY A 47 -0.27 7.62 6.67
N LEU A 48 0.37 6.44 6.70
CA LEU A 48 1.20 6.04 7.83
C LEU A 48 2.48 6.87 7.90
N TRP A 49 3.22 6.96 6.79
CA TRP A 49 4.55 7.57 6.77
C TRP A 49 4.54 9.08 6.97
N CYS A 50 3.61 9.79 6.34
CA CYS A 50 3.59 11.25 6.33
C CYS A 50 2.63 11.87 7.35
N TYR A 51 1.67 11.12 7.91
CA TYR A 51 0.62 11.68 8.76
C TYR A 51 0.55 11.11 10.18
N THR A 52 1.44 10.19 10.55
CA THR A 52 1.57 9.71 11.94
C THR A 52 2.89 10.17 12.56
N LEU A 53 2.92 10.37 13.89
CA LEU A 53 4.16 10.72 14.60
C LEU A 53 5.25 9.67 14.40
N ARG A 54 4.88 8.39 14.46
CA ARG A 54 5.80 7.27 14.25
C ARG A 54 6.36 7.26 12.82
N GLY A 55 5.50 7.43 11.81
CA GLY A 55 5.92 7.47 10.41
C GLY A 55 6.91 8.60 10.14
N LYS A 56 6.59 9.82 10.60
CA LYS A 56 7.47 10.99 10.44
C LYS A 56 8.82 10.79 11.13
N ALA A 57 8.84 10.23 12.33
CA ALA A 57 10.08 9.91 13.05
C ALA A 57 10.94 8.88 12.30
N LEU A 58 10.32 7.88 11.67
CA LEU A 58 11.03 6.89 10.84
C LEU A 58 11.55 7.49 9.53
N LEU A 59 10.78 8.34 8.85
CA LEU A 59 11.28 9.08 7.67
C LEU A 59 12.52 9.89 8.00
N LYS A 60 12.51 10.62 9.12
CA LYS A 60 13.67 11.38 9.59
C LYS A 60 14.89 10.49 9.83
N LYS A 61 14.73 9.31 10.46
CA LYS A 61 15.82 8.33 10.65
C LYS A 61 16.38 7.82 9.33
N LEU A 62 15.53 7.69 8.31
CA LEU A 62 15.91 7.28 6.96
C LEU A 62 16.47 8.44 6.11
N ARG A 63 16.52 9.66 6.66
CA ARG A 63 16.88 10.90 5.93
C ARG A 63 16.00 11.11 4.69
N LEU A 64 14.71 10.83 4.83
CA LEU A 64 13.69 11.06 3.82
C LEU A 64 12.69 12.10 4.32
N THR A 65 12.13 12.86 3.39
CA THR A 65 11.05 13.83 3.63
C THR A 65 9.75 13.40 2.93
N LYS A 66 8.67 14.19 3.10
CA LYS A 66 7.43 13.97 2.30
C LYS A 66 7.72 14.29 0.84
N GLU A 67 8.51 15.33 0.59
CA GLU A 67 8.88 15.84 -0.73
C GLU A 67 9.62 14.77 -1.54
N ASP A 68 10.54 14.00 -0.93
CA ASP A 68 11.21 12.88 -1.60
C ASP A 68 10.21 11.82 -2.14
N LEU A 69 9.13 11.58 -1.40
CA LEU A 69 8.08 10.64 -1.80
C LEU A 69 7.20 11.23 -2.92
N ILE A 70 6.90 12.53 -2.84
CA ILE A 70 6.13 13.27 -3.86
C ILE A 70 6.91 13.29 -5.18
N ASP A 71 8.19 13.63 -5.14
CA ASP A 71 9.06 13.68 -6.33
C ASP A 71 9.15 12.31 -6.99
N HIS A 72 9.27 11.25 -6.20
CA HIS A 72 9.23 9.89 -6.72
C HIS A 72 7.88 9.55 -7.36
N PHE A 73 6.76 9.91 -6.73
CA PHE A 73 5.44 9.73 -7.31
C PHE A 73 5.31 10.46 -8.65
N CYS A 74 5.69 11.73 -8.69
CA CYS A 74 5.60 12.58 -9.88
C CYS A 74 6.45 12.03 -11.02
N LYS A 75 7.69 11.62 -10.73
CA LYS A 75 8.59 10.99 -11.71
C LYS A 75 8.01 9.70 -12.29
N VAL A 76 7.46 8.83 -11.44
CA VAL A 76 6.94 7.52 -11.86
C VAL A 76 5.65 7.66 -12.68
N ASN A 77 4.78 8.59 -12.31
CA ASN A 77 3.50 8.79 -12.99
C ASN A 77 3.55 9.84 -14.09
N ASN A 78 4.72 10.47 -14.32
CA ASN A 78 4.89 11.60 -15.24
C ASN A 78 3.83 12.70 -15.02
N CYS A 79 3.68 13.13 -13.76
CA CYS A 79 2.68 14.11 -13.36
C CYS A 79 3.29 15.25 -12.54
N SER A 80 2.52 16.31 -12.33
CA SER A 80 2.92 17.44 -11.49
C SER A 80 2.68 17.19 -10.00
N ILE A 81 3.28 18.02 -9.14
CA ILE A 81 2.99 18.05 -7.71
C ILE A 81 1.51 18.34 -7.45
N LYS A 82 0.89 19.20 -8.26
CA LYS A 82 -0.54 19.51 -8.16
C LYS A 82 -1.41 18.27 -8.43
N ASP A 83 -1.02 17.44 -9.39
CA ASP A 83 -1.71 16.17 -9.66
C ASP A 83 -1.58 15.21 -8.48
N PHE A 84 -0.39 15.14 -7.85
CA PHE A 84 -0.20 14.39 -6.62
C PHE A 84 -1.10 14.89 -5.49
N GLU A 85 -1.20 16.20 -5.28
CA GLU A 85 -2.05 16.77 -4.22
C GLU A 85 -3.53 16.44 -4.42
N ILE A 86 -4.01 16.53 -5.67
CA ILE A 86 -5.37 16.12 -6.04
C ILE A 86 -5.56 14.64 -5.75
N HIS A 87 -4.64 13.79 -6.21
CA HIS A 87 -4.69 12.35 -6.00
C HIS A 87 -4.66 11.97 -4.50
N GLU A 88 -3.84 12.65 -3.71
CA GLU A 88 -3.74 12.45 -2.26
C GLU A 88 -5.07 12.80 -1.58
N GLN A 89 -5.67 13.95 -1.92
CA GLN A 89 -6.96 14.36 -1.38
C GLN A 89 -8.07 13.37 -1.72
N GLU A 90 -8.14 12.91 -2.98
CA GLU A 90 -9.12 11.91 -3.42
C GLU A 90 -8.92 10.56 -2.72
N SER A 91 -7.68 10.10 -2.61
CA SER A 91 -7.33 8.86 -1.92
C SER A 91 -7.76 8.89 -0.45
N PHE A 92 -7.53 10.00 0.25
CA PHE A 92 -7.98 10.16 1.63
C PHE A 92 -9.50 10.31 1.76
N LYS A 93 -10.20 10.89 0.78
CA LYS A 93 -11.67 10.91 0.75
C LYS A 93 -12.22 9.49 0.64
N ILE A 94 -11.65 8.67 -0.25
CA ILE A 94 -12.03 7.25 -0.42
C ILE A 94 -11.73 6.48 0.86
N TYR A 95 -10.54 6.63 1.44
CA TYR A 95 -10.16 5.99 2.71
C TYR A 95 -11.17 6.30 3.82
N ARG A 96 -11.48 7.59 4.06
CA ARG A 96 -12.46 8.00 5.08
C ARG A 96 -13.85 7.41 4.85
N LYS A 97 -14.27 7.27 3.59
CA LYS A 97 -15.55 6.63 3.25
C LYS A 97 -15.51 5.13 3.55
N ARG A 98 -14.49 4.42 3.06
CA ARG A 98 -14.40 2.95 3.16
C ARG A 98 -14.14 2.46 4.59
N SER A 99 -13.44 3.24 5.42
CA SER A 99 -13.16 2.89 6.81
C SER A 99 -14.40 2.87 7.72
N LYS A 100 -15.56 3.31 7.23
CA LYS A 100 -16.85 3.26 7.96
C LYS A 100 -17.51 1.89 7.90
N TYR A 101 -17.04 0.99 7.05
CA TYR A 101 -17.69 -0.29 6.77
C TYR A 101 -16.81 -1.45 7.19
N LYS A 102 -17.45 -2.56 7.60
CA LYS A 102 -16.79 -3.86 7.73
C LYS A 102 -16.77 -4.54 6.36
N TRP A 103 -15.60 -5.03 5.97
CA TRP A 103 -15.38 -5.61 4.64
C TRP A 103 -15.31 -7.14 4.73
N LYS A 104 -15.96 -7.81 3.78
CA LYS A 104 -15.71 -9.23 3.52
C LYS A 104 -14.49 -9.36 2.62
N GLN A 105 -13.48 -10.08 3.07
CA GLN A 105 -12.29 -10.36 2.26
C GLN A 105 -12.53 -11.56 1.34
N ASP A 106 -12.26 -11.36 0.05
CA ASP A 106 -12.23 -12.41 -0.99
C ASP A 106 -10.76 -12.60 -1.40
N PHE A 107 -10.15 -13.72 -1.02
CA PHE A 107 -8.75 -13.98 -1.37
C PHE A 107 -8.59 -14.57 -2.77
N GLY A 108 -9.69 -14.83 -3.49
CA GLY A 108 -9.68 -15.35 -4.85
C GLY A 108 -8.77 -16.58 -5.00
N LYS A 109 -7.82 -16.52 -5.95
CA LYS A 109 -6.85 -17.60 -6.17
C LYS A 109 -5.87 -17.84 -5.01
N TYR A 110 -5.87 -16.96 -4.01
CA TYR A 110 -5.02 -17.04 -2.82
C TYR A 110 -5.76 -17.58 -1.59
N GLU A 111 -6.98 -18.11 -1.73
CA GLU A 111 -7.75 -18.64 -0.58
C GLU A 111 -6.97 -19.72 0.20
N TYR A 112 -6.12 -20.50 -0.47
CA TYR A 112 -5.24 -21.49 0.15
C TYR A 112 -4.27 -20.89 1.21
N ILE A 113 -3.99 -19.59 1.16
CA ILE A 113 -3.18 -18.90 2.18
C ILE A 113 -3.92 -18.90 3.52
N LYS A 114 -5.24 -18.73 3.51
CA LYS A 114 -6.08 -18.69 4.70
C LYS A 114 -6.11 -20.04 5.43
N ASP A 115 -6.19 -21.12 4.67
CA ASP A 115 -6.19 -22.48 5.21
C ASP A 115 -4.87 -22.83 5.90
N ASN A 116 -3.75 -22.32 5.35
CA ASN A 116 -2.43 -22.51 5.93
C ASN A 116 -2.21 -21.69 7.21
N LEU A 117 -2.74 -20.47 7.29
CA LEU A 117 -2.67 -19.66 8.52
C LEU A 117 -3.43 -20.31 9.68
N GLN A 118 -4.58 -20.93 9.42
CA GLN A 118 -5.33 -21.68 10.43
C GLN A 118 -4.58 -22.93 10.92
N ARG A 119 -3.83 -23.60 10.03
CA ARG A 119 -2.98 -24.76 10.40
C ARG A 119 -1.77 -24.36 11.26
N ILE A 120 -1.15 -23.21 10.99
CA ILE A 120 -0.01 -22.71 11.78
C ILE A 120 -0.48 -22.38 13.20
N ASN A 121 -1.60 -21.69 13.35
CA ASN A 121 -2.15 -21.36 14.67
C ASN A 121 -2.60 -22.59 15.47
N LYS A 122 -3.02 -23.68 14.82
CA LYS A 122 -3.33 -24.97 15.47
C LYS A 122 -2.10 -25.79 15.88
N LYS A 123 -0.92 -25.51 15.32
CA LYS A 123 0.33 -26.22 15.68
C LYS A 123 1.12 -25.53 16.81
N LEU A 124 0.65 -24.36 17.24
CA LEU A 124 1.26 -23.56 18.30
C LEU A 124 0.44 -23.57 19.60
N ILE A 125 -0.53 -24.50 19.71
CA ILE A 125 -1.30 -24.81 20.92
C ILE A 125 -1.07 -26.29 21.25
#